data_AF-A0A328C4S6-F1
#
_entry.id   AF-A0A328C4S6-F1
#
_cell.length_a   1.000
_cell.length_b   1.000
_cell.length_c   1.000
_cell.angle_alpha   90.00
_cell.angle_beta   90.00
_cell.angle_gamma   90.00
#
_symmetry.space_group_name_H-M   'P 1'
#
loop_
_entity.id
_entity.type
_entity.pdbx_description
1 polymer ?
#
loop_
_entity_poly.entity_id
_entity_poly.type
_entity_poly.pdbx_seq_one_letter_code
_entity_poly.pdbx_strand_id
1 'polypeptide(L)'
;MPDRRGGRAELPGVDRAPDGGGAHADGARSGAASRAGAAEHAGRRDGAGGGGGLSELASGQEGRPRGRRPRAREAGVRIGRLPCGPLNAITDVSGVKVGHRTLMSYDGQVRSGVTAILPNDNPYEERVIGGSFTLNGAGEVSGLVQVHEWGVMETPICLTNTLSVGLVQDAVVQWMVRRHPEIGRRGDVPIPLVGECDDSWLNDIAGGHLKAQHVYEALDRARGGRVREGNVGGGTGMITCDFKAGIGTSSRRFGPPETLYTLGVLVQSNFGVMDDLRIAGVPVGAALERRAGSYPRRRTNYGSIIVVFATDAPLLPKQLERVAKRCALGLGRVGSMAAHGSGEIVLGFSTTNIVPRHPVGWTGSLVYLHDQHTRDLYEAAIEATEEAVVNSLFAAESMSGFLGRFVPALPLDEVVALMGERSSPGA
;
A
#
# COMPACT_ATOMS: atom_id res chain seq x y z
N MET A 1 42.25 -22.60 45.94
CA MET A 1 42.26 -22.44 47.41
C MET A 1 43.47 -21.59 47.77
N PRO A 2 43.36 -20.53 48.59
CA PRO A 2 42.18 -19.96 49.26
C PRO A 2 41.68 -18.67 48.55
N ASP A 3 40.42 -18.22 48.54
CA ASP A 3 39.27 -18.14 49.46
C ASP A 3 38.99 -16.70 49.96
N ARG A 4 37.88 -16.13 49.44
CA ARG A 4 36.87 -15.21 50.04
C ARG A 4 37.28 -13.77 50.41
N ARG A 5 36.46 -12.72 50.22
CA ARG A 5 34.99 -12.47 50.34
C ARG A 5 34.62 -11.32 49.37
N GLY A 6 33.41 -11.03 48.88
CA GLY A 6 32.02 -11.34 49.26
C GLY A 6 31.21 -10.04 49.06
N GLY A 7 30.09 -10.07 48.32
CA GLY A 7 29.19 -8.93 48.16
C GLY A 7 28.21 -9.05 46.99
N ARG A 8 27.16 -9.87 47.15
CA ARG A 8 25.95 -9.83 46.31
C ARG A 8 24.93 -8.90 46.99
N ALA A 9 24.29 -8.03 46.22
CA ALA A 9 23.14 -7.25 46.65
C ALA A 9 21.86 -8.06 46.37
N GLU A 10 21.07 -8.29 47.42
CA GLU A 10 19.73 -8.88 47.38
C GLU A 10 18.67 -7.77 47.32
N LEU A 11 17.64 -7.98 46.50
CA LEU A 11 16.41 -7.18 46.44
C LEU A 11 15.49 -7.56 47.61
N PRO A 12 14.79 -6.60 48.24
CA PRO A 12 13.91 -6.91 49.36
C PRO A 12 12.59 -7.57 48.91
N GLY A 13 12.22 -8.60 49.68
CA GLY A 13 11.03 -9.41 49.49
C GLY A 13 9.72 -8.73 49.85
N VAL A 14 8.68 -9.24 49.22
CA VAL A 14 7.27 -9.03 49.51
C VAL A 14 6.83 -10.15 50.44
N ASP A 15 6.22 -9.83 51.58
CA ASP A 15 5.27 -10.74 52.22
C ASP A 15 4.42 -10.08 53.33
N ARG A 16 3.09 -10.11 53.13
CA ARG A 16 2.01 -10.55 54.03
C ARG A 16 0.73 -9.69 53.97
N ALA A 17 -0.38 -10.41 53.72
CA ALA A 17 -1.80 -10.03 53.77
C ALA A 17 -2.35 -10.09 55.22
N PRO A 18 -3.69 -10.16 55.49
CA PRO A 18 -4.89 -9.58 54.87
C PRO A 18 -5.75 -8.77 55.90
N ASP A 19 -6.87 -8.16 55.47
CA ASP A 19 -8.19 -8.17 56.15
C ASP A 19 -9.03 -6.92 55.83
N GLY A 20 -10.36 -7.11 55.74
CA GLY A 20 -11.35 -6.05 55.98
C GLY A 20 -12.42 -5.91 54.91
N GLY A 21 -13.58 -6.54 55.12
CA GLY A 21 -14.75 -6.47 54.25
C GLY A 21 -15.54 -5.15 54.32
N GLY A 22 -16.61 -5.09 53.52
CA GLY A 22 -17.58 -4.00 53.55
C GLY A 22 -18.55 -4.06 52.37
N ALA A 23 -19.62 -4.82 52.54
CA ALA A 23 -20.79 -4.79 51.66
C ALA A 23 -21.57 -3.48 51.83
N HIS A 24 -22.17 -2.97 50.76
CA HIS A 24 -23.46 -2.28 50.83
C HIS A 24 -24.25 -2.47 49.54
N ALA A 25 -25.39 -3.13 49.72
CA ALA A 25 -26.50 -3.18 48.78
C ALA A 25 -27.34 -1.90 48.89
N ASP A 26 -28.06 -1.58 47.82
CA ASP A 26 -29.53 -1.63 47.72
C ASP A 26 -30.16 -0.40 47.07
N GLY A 27 -31.22 -0.60 46.28
CA GLY A 27 -32.05 0.50 45.79
C GLY A 27 -32.76 0.30 44.44
N ALA A 28 -33.69 -0.65 44.37
CA ALA A 28 -34.67 -0.79 43.30
C ALA A 28 -35.81 0.27 43.38
N ARG A 29 -36.46 0.56 42.24
CA ARG A 29 -37.92 0.82 42.02
C ARG A 29 -38.12 1.35 40.58
N SER A 30 -38.71 0.59 39.65
CA SER A 30 -40.15 0.33 39.40
C SER A 30 -40.95 1.52 38.83
N GLY A 31 -41.52 1.35 37.63
CA GLY A 31 -42.57 2.22 37.08
C GLY A 31 -42.97 1.78 35.67
N ALA A 32 -44.23 1.39 35.49
CA ALA A 32 -44.75 0.63 34.35
C ALA A 32 -45.61 1.48 33.37
N ALA A 33 -45.74 0.92 32.15
CA ALA A 33 -46.92 0.84 31.28
C ALA A 33 -47.53 2.08 30.57
N SER A 34 -47.62 1.98 29.23
CA SER A 34 -48.84 2.05 28.37
C SER A 34 -48.40 2.15 26.89
N ARG A 35 -48.65 1.17 26.00
CA ARG A 35 -49.84 0.76 25.21
C ARG A 35 -50.35 1.75 24.13
N ALA A 36 -50.54 1.16 22.94
CA ALA A 36 -51.31 1.56 21.74
C ALA A 36 -50.65 2.58 20.80
N GLY A 37 -50.73 2.47 19.46
CA GLY A 37 -51.48 1.58 18.58
C GLY A 37 -51.03 1.75 17.12
N ALA A 38 -51.34 0.76 16.30
CA ALA A 38 -51.06 0.70 14.87
C ALA A 38 -51.94 1.66 14.06
N ALA A 39 -51.43 2.14 12.93
CA ALA A 39 -52.25 2.58 11.80
C ALA A 39 -51.50 2.31 10.49
N GLU A 40 -52.10 1.45 9.67
CA GLU A 40 -51.78 1.21 8.27
C GLU A 40 -52.14 2.43 7.41
N HIS A 41 -51.31 2.73 6.41
CA HIS A 41 -51.77 3.44 5.22
C HIS A 41 -51.15 2.83 3.96
N ALA A 42 -52.02 2.25 3.14
CA ALA A 42 -51.72 1.77 1.81
C ALA A 42 -51.91 2.90 0.79
N GLY A 43 -51.07 2.92 -0.25
CA GLY A 43 -51.47 3.48 -1.54
C GLY A 43 -50.39 4.28 -2.28
N ARG A 44 -49.71 3.62 -3.22
CA ARG A 44 -49.77 3.85 -4.69
C ARG A 44 -48.41 3.67 -5.34
N ARG A 45 -48.42 2.81 -6.37
CA ARG A 45 -47.37 2.65 -7.39
C ARG A 45 -47.61 3.71 -8.47
N ASP A 46 -46.51 4.28 -8.96
CA ASP A 46 -46.20 4.76 -10.32
C ASP A 46 -44.72 5.19 -10.19
N GLY A 47 -43.73 4.77 -10.96
CA GLY A 47 -43.57 4.64 -12.40
C GLY A 47 -42.05 4.68 -12.66
N ALA A 48 -41.59 3.97 -13.67
CA ALA A 48 -40.20 3.61 -13.91
C ALA A 48 -39.23 4.79 -14.16
N GLY A 49 -38.00 4.64 -13.66
CA GLY A 49 -36.83 5.43 -14.01
C GLY A 49 -35.58 4.68 -13.58
N GLY A 50 -35.06 3.81 -14.46
CA GLY A 50 -33.93 2.93 -14.18
C GLY A 50 -32.62 3.70 -14.03
N GLY A 51 -32.13 3.80 -12.79
CA GLY A 51 -30.76 4.10 -12.44
C GLY A 51 -30.35 3.15 -11.34
N GLY A 52 -29.65 2.07 -11.69
CA GLY A 52 -29.09 1.13 -10.72
C GLY A 52 -28.02 1.83 -9.90
N GLY A 53 -28.43 2.40 -8.77
CA GLY A 53 -27.54 3.07 -7.84
C GLY A 53 -26.79 2.07 -6.96
N LEU A 54 -25.79 2.59 -6.24
CA LEU A 54 -24.97 1.92 -5.22
C LEU A 54 -25.75 1.02 -4.23
N SER A 55 -27.08 1.13 -4.13
CA SER A 55 -27.95 0.27 -3.32
C SER A 55 -28.06 -1.18 -3.84
N GLU A 56 -27.92 -1.43 -5.15
CA GLU A 56 -27.98 -2.81 -5.71
C GLU A 56 -26.69 -3.61 -5.50
N LEU A 57 -25.59 -2.96 -5.14
CA LEU A 57 -24.30 -3.63 -4.88
C LEU A 57 -24.29 -4.42 -3.55
N ALA A 58 -25.27 -4.19 -2.67
CA ALA A 58 -25.44 -4.92 -1.42
C ALA A 58 -26.22 -6.24 -1.60
N SER A 59 -26.92 -6.43 -2.72
CA SER A 59 -27.55 -7.70 -3.06
C SER A 59 -26.57 -8.57 -3.86
N GLY A 60 -26.03 -9.61 -3.22
CA GLY A 60 -25.04 -10.51 -3.77
C GLY A 60 -25.48 -11.27 -5.03
N GLN A 61 -25.37 -10.64 -6.20
CA GLN A 61 -25.36 -11.37 -7.46
C GLN A 61 -23.94 -11.85 -7.76
N GLU A 62 -23.66 -13.08 -7.34
CA GLU A 62 -22.67 -13.93 -8.00
C GLU A 62 -23.11 -14.17 -9.46
N GLY A 63 -22.19 -13.98 -10.41
CA GLY A 63 -22.33 -14.57 -11.75
C GLY A 63 -22.41 -13.60 -12.94
N ARG A 64 -21.25 -13.08 -13.35
CA ARG A 64 -20.81 -12.99 -14.76
C ARG A 64 -19.30 -12.71 -14.76
N PRO A 65 -18.48 -13.31 -15.64
CA PRO A 65 -17.10 -12.88 -15.80
C PRO A 65 -17.16 -11.46 -16.39
N ARG A 66 -17.06 -10.46 -15.52
CA ARG A 66 -16.88 -9.07 -15.97
C ARG A 66 -15.50 -9.04 -16.61
N GLY A 67 -15.41 -8.55 -17.85
CA GLY A 67 -14.13 -8.37 -18.53
C GLY A 67 -13.17 -7.53 -17.68
N ARG A 68 -11.87 -7.57 -17.99
CA ARG A 68 -10.84 -6.82 -17.26
C ARG A 68 -11.30 -5.37 -17.04
N ARG A 69 -11.35 -4.94 -15.77
CA ARG A 69 -11.64 -3.54 -15.43
C ARG A 69 -10.61 -2.61 -16.09
N PRO A 70 -11.03 -1.46 -16.65
CA PRO A 70 -10.12 -0.53 -17.31
C PRO A 70 -9.23 0.18 -16.28
N ARG A 71 -8.04 0.61 -16.71
CA ARG A 71 -7.23 1.60 -15.96
C ARG A 71 -7.81 3.01 -16.12
N ALA A 72 -7.37 3.97 -15.30
CA ALA A 72 -7.90 5.33 -15.30
C ALA A 72 -7.93 5.96 -16.70
N ARG A 73 -6.81 5.90 -17.43
CA ARG A 73 -6.69 6.44 -18.79
C ARG A 73 -7.51 5.70 -19.82
N GLU A 74 -7.67 4.39 -19.66
CA GLU A 74 -8.50 3.56 -20.54
C GLU A 74 -10.00 3.92 -20.39
N ALA A 75 -10.38 4.42 -19.21
CA ALA A 75 -11.70 4.96 -18.92
C ALA A 75 -11.84 6.48 -19.19
N GLY A 76 -10.84 7.10 -19.83
CA GLY A 76 -10.88 8.53 -20.18
C GLY A 76 -10.44 9.49 -19.07
N VAL A 77 -10.03 9.00 -17.89
CA VAL A 77 -9.51 9.83 -16.79
C VAL A 77 -8.03 10.10 -17.00
N ARG A 78 -7.67 11.37 -17.22
CA ARG A 78 -6.27 11.80 -17.40
C ARG A 78 -5.77 12.50 -16.13
N ILE A 79 -4.66 12.00 -15.59
CA ILE A 79 -3.98 12.58 -14.43
C ILE A 79 -2.64 13.16 -14.89
N GLY A 80 -2.40 14.41 -14.55
CA GLY A 80 -1.15 15.09 -14.91
C GLY A 80 -0.99 15.40 -16.40
N ARG A 81 0.18 15.92 -16.76
CA ARG A 81 0.52 16.40 -18.11
C ARG A 81 1.74 15.70 -18.72
N LEU A 82 2.57 15.03 -17.93
CA LEU A 82 3.73 14.33 -18.46
C LEU A 82 3.30 13.04 -19.20
N PRO A 83 4.02 12.67 -20.28
CA PRO A 83 3.72 11.44 -21.00
C PRO A 83 4.04 10.21 -20.14
N CYS A 84 3.22 9.17 -20.24
CA CYS A 84 3.52 7.88 -19.62
C CYS A 84 4.64 7.12 -20.37
N GLY A 85 5.26 6.17 -19.68
CA GLY A 85 5.96 5.06 -20.34
C GLY A 85 4.97 4.14 -21.07
N PRO A 86 5.46 3.22 -21.91
CA PRO A 86 4.63 2.36 -22.76
C PRO A 86 3.69 1.44 -21.97
N LEU A 87 4.09 0.99 -20.78
CA LEU A 87 3.27 0.13 -19.92
C LEU A 87 2.47 0.95 -18.90
N ASN A 88 2.85 2.21 -18.70
CA ASN A 88 2.39 3.07 -17.62
C ASN A 88 2.49 2.33 -16.27
N ALA A 89 3.67 1.80 -15.98
CA ALA A 89 3.94 0.96 -14.82
C ALA A 89 5.37 1.16 -14.31
N ILE A 90 5.65 0.75 -13.07
CA ILE A 90 6.99 0.86 -12.47
C ILE A 90 8.07 0.13 -13.29
N THR A 91 7.67 -0.92 -14.00
CA THR A 91 8.50 -1.74 -14.90
C THR A 91 8.80 -1.07 -16.24
N ASP A 92 8.31 0.15 -16.49
CA ASP A 92 8.85 0.99 -17.58
C ASP A 92 10.28 1.45 -17.29
N VAL A 93 10.70 1.45 -16.02
CA VAL A 93 12.11 1.63 -15.64
C VAL A 93 12.86 0.34 -15.94
N SER A 94 13.84 0.41 -16.84
CA SER A 94 14.59 -0.77 -17.29
C SER A 94 15.23 -1.52 -16.12
N GLY A 95 15.20 -2.86 -16.19
CA GLY A 95 15.71 -3.76 -15.15
C GLY A 95 14.73 -4.03 -14.00
N VAL A 96 13.74 -3.17 -13.76
CA VAL A 96 12.78 -3.36 -12.67
C VAL A 96 11.81 -4.50 -12.98
N LYS A 97 11.62 -5.38 -12.01
CA LYS A 97 10.74 -6.55 -12.09
C LYS A 97 9.73 -6.56 -10.96
N VAL A 98 8.50 -7.00 -11.25
CA VAL A 98 7.43 -7.14 -10.24
C VAL A 98 6.87 -8.55 -10.27
N GLY A 99 6.69 -9.15 -9.10
CA GLY A 99 6.08 -10.45 -8.91
C GLY A 99 5.01 -10.42 -7.82
N HIS A 100 3.99 -11.28 -7.95
CA HIS A 100 2.91 -11.37 -6.97
C HIS A 100 2.65 -12.82 -6.60
N ARG A 101 2.36 -13.04 -5.31
CA ARG A 101 1.64 -14.20 -4.84
C ARG A 101 0.37 -13.76 -4.12
N THR A 102 -0.77 -14.04 -4.72
CA THR A 102 -2.10 -13.81 -4.15
C THR A 102 -2.60 -15.05 -3.42
N LEU A 103 -3.17 -14.85 -2.24
CA LEU A 103 -3.87 -15.87 -1.46
C LEU A 103 -5.32 -15.46 -1.22
N MET A 104 -6.22 -16.31 -1.71
CA MET A 104 -7.65 -16.20 -1.48
C MET A 104 -8.19 -17.59 -1.20
N SER A 105 -8.75 -17.82 -0.01
CA SER A 105 -9.40 -19.08 0.33
C SER A 105 -10.88 -19.08 -0.07
N TYR A 106 -11.42 -20.25 -0.40
CA TYR A 106 -12.83 -20.40 -0.79
C TYR A 106 -13.80 -20.02 0.33
N ASP A 107 -13.43 -20.30 1.58
CA ASP A 107 -14.24 -19.99 2.77
C ASP A 107 -14.23 -18.51 3.18
N GLY A 108 -13.53 -17.65 2.44
CA GLY A 108 -13.52 -16.21 2.68
C GLY A 108 -12.52 -15.71 3.71
N GLN A 109 -11.84 -16.60 4.45
CA GLN A 109 -11.01 -16.20 5.59
C GLN A 109 -9.69 -15.54 5.18
N VAL A 110 -9.08 -15.98 4.08
CA VAL A 110 -7.77 -15.49 3.64
C VAL A 110 -7.93 -14.54 2.47
N ARG A 111 -7.42 -13.32 2.60
CA ARG A 111 -7.38 -12.28 1.55
C ARG A 111 -6.07 -11.50 1.62
N SER A 112 -4.96 -12.17 1.36
CA SER A 112 -3.63 -11.57 1.55
C SER A 112 -2.65 -12.00 0.46
N GLY A 113 -1.38 -11.68 0.62
CA GLY A 113 -0.34 -12.06 -0.31
C GLY A 113 0.95 -11.29 -0.17
N VAL A 114 1.82 -11.48 -1.15
CA VAL A 114 3.13 -10.81 -1.22
C VAL A 114 3.31 -10.22 -2.61
N THR A 115 3.79 -8.99 -2.67
CA THR A 115 4.29 -8.34 -3.89
C THR A 115 5.79 -8.16 -3.75
N ALA A 116 6.57 -8.66 -4.70
CA ALA A 116 8.02 -8.48 -4.75
C ALA A 116 8.40 -7.50 -5.87
N ILE A 117 9.33 -6.60 -5.59
CA ILE A 117 9.85 -5.60 -6.51
C ILE A 117 11.37 -5.73 -6.50
N LEU A 118 11.95 -6.12 -7.63
CA LEU A 118 13.40 -6.27 -7.77
C LEU A 118 13.95 -5.07 -8.56
N PRO A 119 14.97 -4.38 -8.04
CA PRO A 119 15.57 -3.25 -8.75
C PRO A 119 16.40 -3.70 -9.97
N ASN A 120 16.98 -4.90 -9.90
CA ASN A 120 17.73 -5.58 -10.95
C ASN A 120 17.75 -7.10 -10.66
N ASP A 121 18.56 -7.86 -11.39
CA ASP A 121 18.62 -9.33 -11.28
C ASP A 121 19.42 -9.83 -10.09
N ASN A 122 20.31 -9.01 -9.54
CA ASN A 122 21.20 -9.38 -8.45
C ASN A 122 21.40 -8.20 -7.48
N PRO A 123 20.39 -7.82 -6.69
CA PRO A 123 20.47 -6.65 -5.81
C PRO A 123 21.51 -6.80 -4.70
N TYR A 124 21.94 -8.04 -4.37
CA TYR A 124 22.95 -8.28 -3.34
C TYR A 124 24.33 -7.77 -3.77
N GLU A 125 24.75 -8.12 -4.99
CA GLU A 125 26.04 -7.72 -5.57
C GLU A 125 25.97 -6.35 -6.24
N GLU A 126 24.87 -6.06 -6.93
CA GLU A 126 24.64 -4.85 -7.71
C GLU A 126 23.68 -3.92 -6.97
N ARG A 127 24.17 -3.26 -5.92
CA ARG A 127 23.33 -2.39 -5.08
C ARG A 127 22.95 -1.14 -5.85
N VAL A 128 21.74 -0.64 -5.63
CA VAL A 128 21.23 0.58 -6.28
C VAL A 128 21.20 1.74 -5.29
N ILE A 129 21.35 2.97 -5.77
CA ILE A 129 21.20 4.17 -4.91
C ILE A 129 19.73 4.28 -4.48
N GLY A 130 19.51 4.47 -3.17
CA GLY A 130 18.18 4.45 -2.54
C GLY A 130 17.89 5.68 -1.71
N GLY A 131 16.60 5.92 -1.45
CA GLY A 131 16.13 6.92 -0.50
C GLY A 131 14.68 6.69 -0.10
N SER A 132 14.27 7.30 1.02
CA SER A 132 12.94 7.12 1.59
C SER A 132 12.45 8.37 2.32
N PHE A 133 11.15 8.40 2.59
CA PHE A 133 10.49 9.43 3.39
C PHE A 133 9.26 8.82 4.09
N THR A 134 9.22 8.97 5.41
CA THR A 134 8.06 8.62 6.23
C THR A 134 7.18 9.85 6.41
N LEU A 135 5.99 9.84 5.80
CA LEU A 135 5.00 10.92 5.96
C LEU A 135 4.27 10.77 7.30
N ASN A 136 3.81 9.55 7.61
CA ASN A 136 3.38 9.17 8.95
C ASN A 136 3.89 7.76 9.28
N GLY A 137 4.44 7.57 10.49
CA GLY A 137 5.21 6.41 10.91
C GLY A 137 4.40 5.32 11.62
N ALA A 138 3.06 5.36 11.57
CA ALA A 138 2.19 4.33 12.13
C ALA A 138 2.12 3.08 11.23
N GLY A 139 3.28 2.56 10.82
CA GLY A 139 3.44 1.40 9.95
C GLY A 139 4.91 0.96 9.89
N GLU A 140 5.19 -0.13 9.18
CA GLU A 140 6.52 -0.75 9.16
C GLU A 140 7.09 -0.87 7.74
N VAL A 141 8.38 -0.53 7.61
CA VAL A 141 9.22 -0.92 6.48
C VAL A 141 10.58 -1.30 7.05
N SER A 142 10.84 -2.60 7.15
CA SER A 142 12.12 -3.10 7.68
C SER A 142 13.28 -2.59 6.83
N GLY A 143 14.45 -2.38 7.45
CA GLY A 143 15.69 -2.04 6.74
C GLY A 143 15.84 -0.56 6.33
N LEU A 144 14.85 0.31 6.57
CA LEU A 144 14.98 1.73 6.25
C LEU A 144 16.13 2.43 6.96
N VAL A 145 16.50 2.01 8.18
CA VAL A 145 17.66 2.55 8.90
C VAL A 145 18.93 2.44 8.05
N GLN A 146 19.14 1.30 7.38
CA GLN A 146 20.29 1.12 6.49
C GLN A 146 20.19 1.99 5.24
N VAL A 147 19.00 2.13 4.65
CA VAL A 147 18.80 2.99 3.46
C VAL A 147 19.18 4.43 3.79
N HIS A 148 18.82 4.92 4.97
CA HIS A 148 19.19 6.27 5.42
C HIS A 148 20.69 6.42 5.72
N GLU A 149 21.33 5.37 6.25
CA GLU A 149 22.76 5.40 6.60
C GLU A 149 23.65 5.28 5.36
N TRP A 150 23.39 4.30 4.50
CA TRP A 150 24.26 4.00 3.35
C TRP A 150 23.81 4.63 2.05
N GLY A 151 22.54 5.06 1.94
CA GLY A 151 22.00 5.59 0.69
C GLY A 151 21.89 4.55 -0.42
N VAL A 152 21.86 3.27 -0.09
CA VAL A 152 21.76 2.16 -1.05
C VAL A 152 20.70 1.14 -0.66
N MET A 153 20.17 0.43 -1.65
CA MET A 153 19.32 -0.75 -1.48
C MET A 153 20.02 -1.98 -2.05
N GLU A 154 20.00 -3.06 -1.29
CA GLU A 154 20.76 -4.29 -1.58
C GLU A 154 19.89 -5.56 -1.59
N THR A 155 18.57 -5.39 -1.49
CA THR A 155 17.60 -6.48 -1.44
C THR A 155 16.41 -6.16 -2.35
N PRO A 156 15.65 -7.17 -2.78
CA PRO A 156 14.30 -6.94 -3.29
C PRO A 156 13.43 -6.26 -2.23
N ILE A 157 12.47 -5.44 -2.67
CA ILE A 157 11.45 -4.87 -1.79
C ILE A 157 10.24 -5.79 -1.81
N CYS A 158 9.79 -6.24 -0.64
CA CYS A 158 8.57 -7.05 -0.51
C CYS A 158 7.47 -6.26 0.22
N LEU A 159 6.25 -6.29 -0.31
CA LEU A 159 5.06 -5.69 0.30
C LEU A 159 4.06 -6.77 0.69
N THR A 160 3.55 -6.72 1.94
CA THR A 160 2.69 -7.75 2.54
C THR A 160 1.70 -7.14 3.56
N ASN A 161 1.07 -7.97 4.40
CA ASN A 161 0.29 -7.53 5.56
C ASN A 161 1.13 -7.30 6.83
N THR A 162 0.61 -6.50 7.75
CA THR A 162 1.29 -6.06 8.98
C THR A 162 1.88 -7.20 9.81
N LEU A 163 1.08 -8.24 10.13
CA LEU A 163 1.52 -9.33 10.99
C LEU A 163 2.45 -10.33 10.29
N SER A 164 2.71 -10.14 9.00
CA SER A 164 3.57 -11.02 8.21
C SER A 164 4.94 -10.42 7.89
N VAL A 165 5.25 -9.20 8.34
CA VAL A 165 6.56 -8.55 8.08
C VAL A 165 7.73 -9.45 8.49
N GLY A 166 7.72 -9.96 9.73
CA GLY A 166 8.81 -10.80 10.23
C GLY A 166 8.99 -12.11 9.43
N LEU A 167 7.88 -12.76 9.03
CA LEU A 167 7.92 -13.96 8.20
C LEU A 167 8.46 -13.67 6.80
N VAL A 168 8.05 -12.55 6.20
CA VAL A 168 8.52 -12.15 4.87
C VAL A 168 9.99 -11.75 4.92
N GLN A 169 10.43 -11.07 5.98
CA GLN A 169 11.83 -10.71 6.19
C GLN A 169 12.72 -11.95 6.29
N ASP A 170 12.37 -12.93 7.14
CA ASP A 170 13.11 -14.20 7.21
C ASP A 170 13.15 -14.90 5.84
N ALA A 171 12.01 -15.01 5.17
CA ALA A 171 11.96 -15.64 3.86
C ALA A 171 12.82 -14.92 2.80
N VAL A 172 12.85 -13.58 2.78
CA VAL A 172 13.76 -12.85 1.86
C VAL A 172 15.22 -13.19 2.15
N VAL A 173 15.64 -13.21 3.43
CA VAL A 173 17.00 -13.63 3.80
C VAL A 173 17.29 -15.05 3.30
N GLN A 174 16.41 -16.01 3.57
CA GLN A 174 16.62 -17.40 3.11
C GLN A 174 16.65 -17.51 1.58
N TRP A 175 15.85 -16.72 0.87
CA TRP A 175 15.86 -16.68 -0.59
C TRP A 175 17.19 -16.14 -1.13
N MET A 176 17.75 -15.11 -0.51
CA MET A 176 19.05 -14.55 -0.86
C MET A 176 20.20 -15.51 -0.52
N VAL A 177 20.20 -16.12 0.67
CA VAL A 177 21.24 -17.10 1.09
C VAL A 177 21.30 -18.30 0.14
N ARG A 178 20.17 -18.74 -0.42
CA ARG A 178 20.17 -19.83 -1.42
C ARG A 178 20.82 -19.43 -2.76
N ARG A 179 20.79 -18.15 -3.11
CA ARG A 179 21.39 -17.60 -4.34
C ARG A 179 22.83 -17.15 -4.13
N HIS A 180 23.15 -16.78 -2.89
CA HIS A 180 24.43 -16.28 -2.43
C HIS A 180 24.87 -17.08 -1.18
N PRO A 181 25.34 -18.34 -1.33
CA PRO A 181 25.72 -19.19 -0.20
C PRO A 181 26.85 -18.61 0.67
N GLU A 182 27.57 -17.60 0.18
CA GLU A 182 28.58 -16.83 0.88
C GLU A 182 28.01 -15.96 2.02
N ILE A 183 26.74 -15.53 1.93
CA ILE A 183 26.08 -14.70 2.94
C ILE A 183 26.18 -15.34 4.34
N GLY A 184 26.62 -14.54 5.32
CA GLY A 184 26.75 -14.99 6.72
C GLY A 184 27.91 -15.97 6.94
N ARG A 185 28.76 -16.17 5.93
CA ARG A 185 30.00 -16.95 6.01
C ARG A 185 31.19 -16.08 5.64
N ARG A 186 31.35 -15.82 4.34
CA ARG A 186 32.43 -15.00 3.77
C ARG A 186 31.91 -13.68 3.18
N GLY A 187 30.61 -13.58 2.91
CA GLY A 187 29.92 -12.39 2.45
C GLY A 187 29.11 -11.73 3.57
N ASP A 188 28.84 -10.44 3.38
CA ASP A 188 28.09 -9.61 4.32
C ASP A 188 26.63 -10.07 4.45
N VAL A 189 26.01 -9.71 5.58
CA VAL A 189 24.59 -9.98 5.83
C VAL A 189 23.72 -8.91 5.16
N PRO A 190 22.67 -9.27 4.40
CA PRO A 190 21.75 -8.29 3.84
C PRO A 190 20.74 -7.81 4.89
N ILE A 191 20.26 -6.58 4.74
CA ILE A 191 19.13 -6.04 5.53
C ILE A 191 17.90 -5.91 4.62
N PRO A 192 16.92 -6.85 4.70
CA PRO A 192 15.76 -6.87 3.81
C PRO A 192 14.83 -5.66 3.96
N LEU A 193 14.28 -5.23 2.84
CA LEU A 193 13.25 -4.21 2.76
C LEU A 193 11.86 -4.86 2.66
N VAL A 194 11.10 -4.83 3.76
CA VAL A 194 9.75 -5.39 3.83
C VAL A 194 8.79 -4.35 4.36
N GLY A 195 7.90 -3.87 3.49
CA GLY A 195 6.83 -2.93 3.83
C GLY A 195 5.48 -3.61 4.00
N GLU A 196 4.57 -2.97 4.72
CA GLU A 196 3.26 -3.55 5.00
C GLU A 196 2.09 -2.57 4.90
N CYS A 197 0.89 -3.15 4.79
CA CYS A 197 -0.36 -2.48 5.11
C CYS A 197 -1.28 -3.44 5.89
N ASP A 198 -2.24 -2.91 6.64
CA ASP A 198 -3.17 -3.72 7.44
C ASP A 198 -4.39 -4.19 6.61
N ASP A 199 -4.47 -5.49 6.31
CA ASP A 199 -5.59 -6.13 5.61
C ASP A 199 -6.63 -6.79 6.53
N SER A 200 -6.56 -6.57 7.86
CA SER A 200 -7.40 -7.22 8.89
C SER A 200 -8.91 -7.04 8.72
N TRP A 201 -9.35 -6.07 7.92
CA TRP A 201 -10.77 -5.94 7.59
C TRP A 201 -11.27 -7.09 6.73
N LEU A 202 -10.53 -7.48 5.68
CA LEU A 202 -10.91 -8.52 4.73
C LEU A 202 -10.18 -9.85 4.94
N ASN A 203 -9.09 -9.85 5.71
CA ASN A 203 -8.24 -11.00 5.94
C ASN A 203 -8.22 -11.39 7.42
N ASP A 204 -8.20 -12.69 7.69
CA ASP A 204 -7.81 -13.23 8.99
C ASP A 204 -6.30 -13.02 9.20
N ILE A 205 -5.92 -11.78 9.52
CA ILE A 205 -4.52 -11.39 9.62
C ILE A 205 -3.78 -12.16 10.73
N ALA A 206 -4.49 -12.55 11.79
CA ALA A 206 -3.92 -13.24 12.95
C ALA A 206 -3.71 -14.74 12.71
N GLY A 207 -4.36 -15.33 11.70
CA GLY A 207 -4.26 -16.76 11.41
C GLY A 207 -2.93 -17.23 10.82
N GLY A 208 -2.00 -16.32 10.48
CA GLY A 208 -0.65 -16.69 10.04
C GLY A 208 -0.62 -17.49 8.72
N HIS A 209 -1.48 -17.12 7.77
CA HIS A 209 -1.73 -17.86 6.52
C HIS A 209 -0.56 -17.79 5.52
N LEU A 210 0.26 -16.74 5.58
CA LEU A 210 1.45 -16.63 4.76
C LEU A 210 2.53 -17.61 5.22
N LYS A 211 3.30 -18.13 4.26
CA LYS A 211 4.39 -19.09 4.44
C LYS A 211 5.56 -18.63 3.57
N ALA A 212 6.78 -19.01 3.94
CA ALA A 212 7.99 -18.64 3.20
C ALA A 212 7.91 -19.00 1.70
N GLN A 213 7.26 -20.13 1.36
CA GLN A 213 7.01 -20.55 -0.02
C GLN A 213 6.25 -19.49 -0.84
N HIS A 214 5.29 -18.78 -0.24
CA HIS A 214 4.55 -17.73 -0.94
C HIS A 214 5.44 -16.52 -1.28
N VAL A 215 6.43 -16.24 -0.42
CA VAL A 215 7.43 -15.18 -0.64
C VAL A 215 8.37 -15.60 -1.78
N TYR A 216 8.86 -16.84 -1.76
CA TYR A 216 9.70 -17.38 -2.83
C TYR A 216 9.00 -17.33 -4.18
N GLU A 217 7.73 -17.74 -4.24
CA GLU A 217 6.93 -17.66 -5.46
C GLU A 217 6.76 -16.22 -5.98
N ALA A 218 6.59 -15.23 -5.09
CA ALA A 218 6.50 -13.83 -5.50
C ALA A 218 7.84 -13.35 -6.09
N LEU A 219 8.96 -13.66 -5.44
CA LEU A 219 10.31 -13.30 -5.88
C LEU A 219 10.68 -14.00 -7.20
N ASP A 220 10.44 -15.30 -7.32
CA ASP A 220 10.81 -16.12 -8.48
C ASP A 220 9.96 -15.82 -9.72
N ARG A 221 8.73 -15.31 -9.54
CA ARG A 221 7.84 -14.89 -10.64
C ARG A 221 8.02 -13.44 -11.06
N ALA A 222 8.90 -12.69 -10.39
CA ALA A 222 9.13 -11.29 -10.69
C ALA A 222 9.70 -11.14 -12.11
N ARG A 223 9.05 -10.29 -12.91
CA ARG A 223 9.44 -10.02 -14.30
C ARG A 223 9.09 -8.59 -14.70
N GLY A 224 9.75 -8.12 -15.76
CA GLY A 224 9.39 -6.87 -16.41
C GLY A 224 8.08 -6.98 -17.19
N GLY A 225 7.72 -5.94 -17.94
CA GLY A 225 6.47 -5.92 -18.70
C GLY A 225 5.26 -5.53 -17.84
N ARG A 226 4.06 -5.83 -18.31
CA ARG A 226 2.81 -5.38 -17.66
C ARG A 226 2.69 -5.91 -16.23
N VAL A 227 2.44 -5.01 -15.29
CA VAL A 227 2.16 -5.32 -13.88
C VAL A 227 0.67 -5.56 -13.70
N ARG A 228 0.30 -6.56 -12.89
CA ARG A 228 -1.09 -6.82 -12.53
C ARG A 228 -1.47 -5.93 -11.36
N GLU A 229 -2.64 -5.30 -11.43
CA GLU A 229 -3.13 -4.31 -10.45
C GLU A 229 -4.41 -4.81 -9.76
N GLY A 230 -4.89 -4.08 -8.75
CA GLY A 230 -6.07 -4.39 -7.96
C GLY A 230 -5.80 -5.41 -6.86
N ASN A 231 -6.67 -6.43 -6.79
CA ASN A 231 -6.75 -7.42 -5.70
C ASN A 231 -5.65 -8.49 -5.76
N VAL A 232 -4.37 -8.09 -5.75
CA VAL A 232 -3.25 -8.99 -6.04
C VAL A 232 -2.06 -8.78 -5.11
N GLY A 233 -1.27 -9.84 -4.90
CA GLY A 233 -0.08 -9.79 -4.04
C GLY A 233 -0.40 -9.27 -2.65
N GLY A 234 0.43 -8.39 -2.11
CA GLY A 234 0.16 -7.74 -0.81
C GLY A 234 -1.06 -6.81 -0.84
N GLY A 235 -1.54 -6.38 -2.02
CA GLY A 235 -2.75 -5.58 -2.17
C GLY A 235 -4.07 -6.36 -2.07
N THR A 236 -4.03 -7.68 -1.89
CA THR A 236 -5.21 -8.56 -2.03
C THR A 236 -6.38 -8.13 -1.14
N GLY A 237 -6.16 -7.90 0.15
CA GLY A 237 -7.20 -7.51 1.12
C GLY A 237 -7.31 -6.01 1.39
N MET A 238 -6.62 -5.16 0.61
CA MET A 238 -6.51 -3.73 0.92
C MET A 238 -7.71 -2.91 0.45
N ILE A 239 -7.95 -1.79 1.15
CA ILE A 239 -9.13 -0.91 1.00
C ILE A 239 -8.65 0.54 0.98
N THR A 240 -9.04 1.33 -0.02
CA THR A 240 -8.73 2.77 -0.07
C THR A 240 -10.02 3.58 -0.19
N CYS A 241 -10.16 4.60 0.66
CA CYS A 241 -11.35 5.47 0.70
C CYS A 241 -12.67 4.69 0.73
N ASP A 242 -12.72 3.65 1.59
CA ASP A 242 -13.84 2.71 1.76
C ASP A 242 -14.23 1.87 0.53
N PHE A 243 -13.47 1.94 -0.56
CA PHE A 243 -13.59 1.08 -1.73
C PHE A 243 -12.48 0.05 -1.77
N LYS A 244 -12.72 -1.05 -2.50
CA LYS A 244 -11.68 -2.03 -2.74
C LYS A 244 -10.55 -1.38 -3.54
N ALA A 245 -9.32 -1.62 -3.10
CA ALA A 245 -8.10 -1.16 -3.75
C ALA A 245 -7.05 -2.29 -3.75
N GLY A 246 -5.77 -1.95 -3.69
CA GLY A 246 -4.68 -2.92 -3.64
C GLY A 246 -3.44 -2.41 -4.33
N ILE A 247 -2.90 -3.23 -5.24
CA ILE A 247 -1.73 -2.82 -6.03
C ILE A 247 -2.16 -1.86 -7.12
N GLY A 248 -1.47 -0.73 -7.24
CA GLY A 248 -1.60 0.16 -8.38
C GLY A 248 -0.23 0.59 -8.87
N THR A 249 -0.10 0.91 -10.15
CA THR A 249 1.16 1.38 -10.70
C THR A 249 0.93 2.45 -11.76
N SER A 250 1.97 3.21 -12.09
CA SER A 250 1.96 4.27 -13.10
C SER A 250 3.41 4.63 -13.44
N SER A 251 3.62 5.32 -14.56
CA SER A 251 4.93 5.91 -14.87
C SER A 251 4.80 7.24 -15.60
N ARG A 252 5.88 8.02 -15.57
CA ARG A 252 6.05 9.25 -16.33
C ARG A 252 7.43 9.30 -16.96
N ARG A 253 7.50 9.81 -18.18
CA ARG A 253 8.73 10.18 -18.86
C ARG A 253 8.96 11.68 -18.72
N PHE A 254 10.19 12.08 -18.44
CA PHE A 254 10.58 13.48 -18.17
C PHE A 254 12.00 13.76 -18.65
N GLY A 255 12.35 15.04 -18.76
CA GLY A 255 13.64 15.47 -19.31
C GLY A 255 13.54 15.83 -20.80
N PRO A 256 14.64 16.36 -21.37
CA PRO A 256 14.67 16.77 -22.76
C PRO A 256 14.63 15.54 -23.70
N PRO A 257 14.21 15.69 -24.97
CA PRO A 257 14.08 14.58 -25.91
C PRO A 257 15.35 13.73 -26.08
N GLU A 258 16.52 14.34 -25.90
CA GLU A 258 17.83 13.70 -26.04
C GLU A 258 18.22 12.86 -24.82
N THR A 259 17.64 13.16 -23.65
CA THR A 259 17.97 12.55 -22.36
C THR A 259 16.69 12.28 -21.56
N LEU A 260 15.80 11.49 -22.17
CA LEU A 260 14.50 11.17 -21.59
C LEU A 260 14.65 10.11 -20.50
N TYR A 261 14.29 10.47 -19.28
CA TYR A 261 14.24 9.57 -18.13
C TYR A 261 12.82 9.09 -17.87
N THR A 262 12.70 7.98 -17.15
CA THR A 262 11.46 7.39 -16.66
C THR A 262 11.44 7.39 -15.14
N LEU A 263 10.32 7.81 -14.56
CA LEU A 263 9.99 7.56 -13.16
C LEU A 263 8.74 6.67 -13.11
N GLY A 264 8.87 5.52 -12.47
CA GLY A 264 7.83 4.55 -12.24
C GLY A 264 7.42 4.52 -10.77
N VAL A 265 6.13 4.28 -10.50
CA VAL A 265 5.60 4.15 -9.14
C VAL A 265 4.74 2.90 -9.04
N LEU A 266 4.85 2.18 -7.93
CA LEU A 266 3.95 1.11 -7.50
C LEU A 266 3.50 1.40 -6.07
N VAL A 267 2.21 1.27 -5.81
CA VAL A 267 1.62 1.46 -4.48
C VAL A 267 0.96 0.17 -3.99
N GLN A 268 1.02 -0.05 -2.68
CA GLN A 268 0.08 -0.91 -1.96
C GLN A 268 -0.89 0.01 -1.22
N SER A 269 -2.05 0.27 -1.83
CA SER A 269 -2.99 1.30 -1.39
C SER A 269 -4.02 0.77 -0.41
N ASN A 270 -4.02 1.29 0.81
CA ASN A 270 -4.90 0.85 1.88
C ASN A 270 -5.45 1.99 2.77
N PHE A 271 -5.47 3.27 2.36
CA PHE A 271 -5.69 4.42 3.27
C PHE A 271 -7.03 5.15 3.06
N GLY A 272 -7.35 6.07 3.98
CA GLY A 272 -8.36 7.11 3.76
C GLY A 272 -9.82 6.67 3.91
N VAL A 273 -10.71 7.67 3.87
CA VAL A 273 -12.18 7.52 3.95
C VAL A 273 -12.83 8.00 2.65
N MET A 274 -14.08 7.58 2.41
CA MET A 274 -14.79 7.87 1.17
C MET A 274 -14.84 9.37 0.85
N ASP A 275 -15.24 10.20 1.81
CA ASP A 275 -15.51 11.64 1.59
C ASP A 275 -14.29 12.40 1.03
N ASP A 276 -13.10 12.02 1.47
CA ASP A 276 -11.84 12.68 1.08
C ASP A 276 -11.36 12.32 -0.33
N LEU A 277 -11.90 11.25 -0.94
CA LEU A 277 -11.42 10.75 -2.22
C LEU A 277 -11.50 11.83 -3.32
N ARG A 278 -10.34 12.12 -3.91
CA ARG A 278 -10.20 13.00 -5.06
C ARG A 278 -9.62 12.25 -6.26
N ILE A 279 -10.14 12.52 -7.45
CA ILE A 279 -9.63 11.95 -8.70
C ILE A 279 -9.43 13.09 -9.68
N ALA A 280 -8.18 13.34 -10.10
CA ALA A 280 -7.80 14.47 -10.96
C ALA A 280 -8.40 15.81 -10.46
N GLY A 281 -8.34 16.04 -9.15
CA GLY A 281 -8.85 17.23 -8.47
C GLY A 281 -10.36 17.27 -8.21
N VAL A 282 -11.15 16.37 -8.80
CA VAL A 282 -12.60 16.30 -8.57
C VAL A 282 -12.87 15.58 -7.24
N PRO A 283 -13.70 16.14 -6.32
CA PRO A 283 -14.06 15.51 -5.05
C PRO A 283 -15.11 14.40 -5.27
N VAL A 284 -14.68 13.32 -5.93
CA VAL A 284 -15.52 12.17 -6.27
C VAL A 284 -16.08 11.51 -5.00
N GLY A 285 -15.27 11.42 -3.95
CA GLY A 285 -15.62 10.90 -2.64
C GLY A 285 -16.90 11.48 -2.07
N ALA A 286 -16.91 12.79 -1.81
CA ALA A 286 -18.07 13.52 -1.32
C ALA A 286 -19.33 13.42 -2.20
N ALA A 287 -19.17 13.23 -3.52
CA ALA A 287 -20.30 13.00 -4.42
C ALA A 287 -20.88 11.58 -4.28
N LEU A 288 -20.02 10.57 -4.16
CA LEU A 288 -20.42 9.18 -3.93
C LEU A 288 -20.99 8.99 -2.53
N GLU A 289 -20.43 9.63 -1.51
CA GLU A 289 -20.85 9.52 -0.12
C GLU A 289 -22.33 9.90 0.06
N ARG A 290 -22.77 10.99 -0.59
CA ARG A 290 -24.17 11.44 -0.56
C ARG A 290 -25.16 10.45 -1.20
N ARG A 291 -24.67 9.56 -2.05
CA ARG A 291 -25.46 8.57 -2.81
C ARG A 291 -25.23 7.15 -2.31
N ALA A 292 -24.25 6.95 -1.42
CA ALA A 292 -23.88 5.65 -0.93
C ALA A 292 -24.98 5.08 -0.03
N GLY A 293 -25.33 3.82 -0.27
CA GLY A 293 -26.09 3.04 0.70
C GLY A 293 -25.27 2.80 1.97
N SER A 294 -25.95 2.33 3.02
CA SER A 294 -25.27 1.91 4.24
C SER A 294 -24.56 0.57 4.03
N TYR A 295 -23.24 0.54 4.20
CA TYR A 295 -22.47 -0.70 4.36
C TYR A 295 -21.41 -0.52 5.46
N PRO A 296 -20.96 -1.61 6.12
CA PRO A 296 -19.92 -1.52 7.13
C PRO A 296 -18.61 -0.99 6.55
N ARG A 297 -18.02 0.02 7.20
CA ARG A 297 -16.76 0.65 6.82
C ARG A 297 -15.80 0.71 8.01
N ARG A 298 -14.52 0.99 7.73
CA ARG A 298 -13.52 1.18 8.78
C ARG A 298 -13.83 2.49 9.51
N ARG A 299 -14.00 2.44 10.84
CA ARG A 299 -14.29 3.63 11.67
C ARG A 299 -13.09 4.12 12.48
N THR A 300 -12.21 3.21 12.87
CA THR A 300 -11.08 3.50 13.76
C THR A 300 -9.72 3.27 13.10
N ASN A 301 -9.69 2.50 12.00
CA ASN A 301 -8.51 2.22 11.22
C ASN A 301 -8.52 3.11 9.96
N TYR A 302 -7.62 4.08 9.91
CA TYR A 302 -7.45 4.99 8.76
C TYR A 302 -6.66 4.36 7.62
N GLY A 303 -6.19 3.12 7.79
CA GLY A 303 -5.53 2.35 6.77
C GLY A 303 -4.04 2.69 6.64
N SER A 304 -3.39 2.35 5.54
CA SER A 304 -1.96 2.65 5.31
C SER A 304 -1.63 2.69 3.82
N ILE A 305 -0.44 3.14 3.45
CA ILE A 305 0.04 3.02 2.08
C ILE A 305 1.56 2.95 2.05
N ILE A 306 2.07 1.97 1.30
CA ILE A 306 3.48 1.94 0.90
C ILE A 306 3.59 2.37 -0.55
N VAL A 307 4.44 3.37 -0.80
CA VAL A 307 4.77 3.84 -2.15
C VAL A 307 6.19 3.46 -2.48
N VAL A 308 6.37 2.66 -3.53
CA VAL A 308 7.68 2.32 -4.10
C VAL A 308 7.84 3.06 -5.42
N PHE A 309 8.91 3.85 -5.55
CA PHE A 309 9.25 4.49 -6.82
C PHE A 309 10.60 3.98 -7.36
N ALA A 310 10.73 3.98 -8.68
CA ALA A 310 11.97 3.66 -9.36
C ALA A 310 12.23 4.72 -10.45
N THR A 311 13.49 5.00 -10.76
CA THR A 311 13.84 5.85 -11.89
C THR A 311 15.16 5.45 -12.52
N ASP A 312 15.31 5.70 -13.82
CA ASP A 312 16.59 5.59 -14.54
C ASP A 312 17.36 6.93 -14.61
N ALA A 313 16.85 7.98 -13.93
CA ALA A 313 17.60 9.21 -13.73
C ALA A 313 18.73 9.00 -12.72
N PRO A 314 19.96 9.47 -13.01
CA PRO A 314 21.08 9.37 -12.10
C PRO A 314 20.87 10.31 -10.91
N LEU A 315 20.57 9.76 -9.74
CA LEU A 315 20.27 10.54 -8.54
C LEU A 315 21.13 10.10 -7.36
N LEU A 316 21.48 11.06 -6.52
CA LEU A 316 22.12 10.82 -5.22
C LEU A 316 21.07 10.44 -4.16
N PRO A 317 21.46 9.80 -3.03
CA PRO A 317 20.52 9.40 -1.99
C PRO A 317 19.63 10.56 -1.51
N LYS A 318 20.23 11.73 -1.29
CA LYS A 318 19.50 12.93 -0.84
C LYS A 318 18.49 13.45 -1.87
N GLN A 319 18.75 13.23 -3.16
CA GLN A 319 17.80 13.59 -4.22
C GLN A 319 16.63 12.60 -4.25
N LEU A 320 16.87 11.30 -4.01
CA LEU A 320 15.80 10.30 -3.88
C LEU A 320 14.91 10.57 -2.66
N GLU A 321 15.46 10.99 -1.51
CA GLU A 321 14.62 11.44 -0.38
C GLU A 321 13.72 12.62 -0.76
N ARG A 322 14.21 13.55 -1.59
CA ARG A 322 13.41 14.69 -2.09
C ARG A 322 12.31 14.21 -3.02
N VAL A 323 12.58 13.22 -3.88
CA VAL A 323 11.56 12.56 -4.72
C VAL A 323 10.51 11.87 -3.87
N ALA A 324 10.93 11.13 -2.82
CA ALA A 324 10.01 10.46 -1.90
C ALA A 324 9.01 11.44 -1.25
N LYS A 325 9.47 12.64 -0.87
CA LYS A 325 8.61 13.73 -0.38
C LYS A 325 7.62 14.24 -1.43
N ARG A 326 7.90 14.10 -2.73
CA ARG A 326 6.98 14.50 -3.81
C ARG A 326 5.92 13.44 -4.07
N CYS A 327 6.24 12.16 -3.93
CA CYS A 327 5.24 11.10 -3.95
C CYS A 327 4.16 11.35 -2.87
N ALA A 328 4.57 11.79 -1.67
CA ALA A 328 3.64 12.18 -0.60
C ALA A 328 2.66 13.32 -1.02
N LEU A 329 3.11 14.29 -1.83
CA LEU A 329 2.20 15.30 -2.39
C LEU A 329 1.20 14.69 -3.38
N GLY A 330 1.60 13.64 -4.11
CA GLY A 330 0.69 12.84 -4.95
C GLY A 330 -0.39 12.13 -4.13
N LEU A 331 -0.04 11.60 -2.95
CA LEU A 331 -1.03 11.03 -2.01
C LEU A 331 -2.04 12.07 -1.55
N GLY A 332 -1.55 13.26 -1.18
CA GLY A 332 -2.42 14.38 -0.80
C GLY A 332 -3.42 14.79 -1.90
N ARG A 333 -3.04 14.66 -3.19
CA ARG A 333 -3.95 14.93 -4.32
C ARG A 333 -5.10 13.93 -4.46
N VAL A 334 -4.97 12.73 -3.88
CA VAL A 334 -6.01 11.69 -3.88
C VAL A 334 -6.85 11.71 -2.60
N GLY A 335 -6.52 12.59 -1.65
CA GLY A 335 -7.27 12.77 -0.40
C GLY A 335 -6.58 12.24 0.85
N SER A 336 -5.32 11.82 0.78
CA SER A 336 -4.58 11.49 2.00
C SER A 336 -4.37 12.73 2.87
N MET A 337 -4.58 12.56 4.17
CA MET A 337 -4.16 13.51 5.20
C MET A 337 -3.13 12.91 6.16
N ALA A 338 -2.59 11.72 5.87
CA ALA A 338 -1.69 10.98 6.75
C ALA A 338 -2.23 10.87 8.19
N ALA A 339 -3.48 10.39 8.30
CA ALA A 339 -4.22 10.33 9.56
C ALA A 339 -3.46 9.54 10.64
N HIS A 340 -3.76 9.80 11.92
CA HIS A 340 -3.00 9.31 13.09
C HIS A 340 -2.53 7.84 12.99
N GLY A 341 -3.44 6.92 12.69
CA GLY A 341 -3.15 5.49 12.60
C GLY A 341 -2.70 5.00 11.22
N SER A 342 -2.32 5.91 10.30
CA SER A 342 -2.01 5.57 8.92
C SER A 342 -0.51 5.58 8.61
N GLY A 343 0.08 4.40 8.53
CA GLY A 343 1.45 4.23 8.04
C GLY A 343 1.56 4.62 6.57
N GLU A 344 2.13 5.79 6.29
CA GLU A 344 2.33 6.30 4.94
C GLU A 344 3.82 6.49 4.69
N ILE A 345 4.43 5.47 4.06
CA ILE A 345 5.88 5.36 3.92
C ILE A 345 6.23 5.24 2.45
N VAL A 346 7.18 6.07 2.01
CA VAL A 346 7.66 6.13 0.64
C VAL A 346 9.12 5.69 0.60
N LEU A 347 9.48 4.80 -0.32
CA LEU A 347 10.85 4.44 -0.61
C LEU A 347 11.07 4.24 -2.10
N GLY A 348 12.30 4.38 -2.56
CA GLY A 348 12.62 4.15 -3.95
C GLY A 348 14.09 4.21 -4.27
N PHE A 349 14.40 3.94 -5.53
CA PHE A 349 15.76 3.78 -6.00
C PHE A 349 15.98 4.32 -7.41
N SER A 350 17.24 4.63 -7.72
CA SER A 350 17.71 4.91 -9.07
C SER A 350 18.46 3.69 -9.61
N THR A 351 18.14 3.26 -10.84
CA THR A 351 18.79 2.10 -11.48
C THR A 351 20.06 2.47 -12.24
N THR A 352 20.43 3.76 -12.32
CA THR A 352 21.55 4.24 -13.15
C THR A 352 22.91 3.94 -12.54
N ASN A 353 23.08 4.24 -11.25
CA ASN A 353 24.34 4.03 -10.55
C ASN A 353 24.29 2.70 -9.80
N ILE A 354 25.17 1.77 -10.17
CA ILE A 354 25.35 0.49 -9.48
C ILE A 354 26.55 0.59 -8.54
N VAL A 355 26.32 0.29 -7.26
CA VAL A 355 27.35 0.24 -6.22
C VAL A 355 27.73 -1.22 -5.96
N PRO A 356 28.87 -1.70 -6.50
CA PRO A 356 29.26 -3.09 -6.35
C PRO A 356 29.45 -3.43 -4.87
N ARG A 357 29.02 -4.60 -4.41
CA ARG A 357 29.27 -5.06 -3.03
C ARG A 357 30.76 -5.08 -2.68
N HIS A 358 31.57 -5.54 -3.63
CA HIS A 358 33.02 -5.67 -3.50
C HIS A 358 33.74 -4.68 -4.43
N PRO A 359 33.86 -3.39 -4.05
CA PRO A 359 34.56 -2.40 -4.86
C PRO A 359 36.07 -2.71 -4.93
N VAL A 360 36.69 -2.39 -6.07
CA VAL A 360 38.14 -2.47 -6.26
C VAL A 360 38.73 -1.07 -6.13
N GLY A 361 39.70 -0.91 -5.23
CA GLY A 361 40.35 0.38 -4.96
C GLY A 361 39.58 1.25 -3.96
N TRP A 362 40.07 2.47 -3.75
CA TRP A 362 39.59 3.37 -2.71
C TRP A 362 38.43 4.28 -3.13
N THR A 363 38.19 4.44 -4.43
CA THR A 363 37.27 5.47 -4.95
C THR A 363 36.41 4.92 -6.08
N GLY A 364 35.15 5.36 -6.13
CA GLY A 364 34.24 5.18 -7.26
C GLY A 364 33.77 6.53 -7.82
N SER A 365 33.04 6.50 -8.92
CA SER A 365 32.39 7.67 -9.52
C SER A 365 30.90 7.44 -9.65
N LEU A 366 30.11 8.47 -9.35
CA LEU A 366 28.67 8.50 -9.58
C LEU A 366 28.36 9.60 -10.57
N VAL A 367 27.45 9.33 -11.51
CA VAL A 367 26.82 10.38 -12.30
C VAL A 367 25.59 10.86 -11.55
N TYR A 368 25.27 12.15 -11.63
CA TYR A 368 24.07 12.69 -11.00
C TYR A 368 23.45 13.81 -11.84
N LEU A 369 22.13 13.91 -11.76
CA LEU A 369 21.35 14.99 -12.34
C LEU A 369 21.56 16.26 -11.51
N HIS A 370 21.94 17.36 -12.15
CA HIS A 370 22.04 18.64 -11.47
C HIS A 370 20.67 19.08 -10.93
N ASP A 371 20.66 19.64 -9.72
CA ASP A 371 19.42 19.96 -8.99
C ASP A 371 18.48 20.93 -9.74
N GLN A 372 19.03 21.82 -10.57
CA GLN A 372 18.28 22.76 -11.39
C GLN A 372 17.35 22.06 -12.40
N HIS A 373 17.62 20.79 -12.73
CA HIS A 373 16.84 19.99 -13.67
C HIS A 373 15.85 19.02 -12.98
N THR A 374 15.62 19.17 -11.66
CA THR A 374 14.74 18.26 -10.90
C THR A 374 13.25 18.64 -10.93
N ARG A 375 12.88 19.75 -11.58
CA ARG A 375 11.47 20.20 -11.64
C ARG A 375 10.55 19.13 -12.21
N ASP A 376 10.87 18.62 -13.41
CA ASP A 376 10.01 17.66 -14.10
C ASP A 376 10.05 16.28 -13.43
N LEU A 377 11.16 15.94 -12.78
CA LEU A 377 11.26 14.75 -11.91
C LEU A 377 10.27 14.82 -10.73
N TYR A 378 10.15 15.99 -10.08
CA TYR A 378 9.20 16.15 -8.98
C TYR A 378 7.76 16.12 -9.45
N GLU A 379 7.47 16.71 -10.61
CA GLU A 379 6.17 16.58 -11.23
C GLU A 379 5.85 15.14 -11.61
N ALA A 380 6.80 14.43 -12.21
CA ALA A 380 6.68 13.00 -12.53
C ALA A 380 6.35 12.17 -11.30
N ALA A 381 7.02 12.42 -10.18
CA ALA A 381 6.75 11.73 -8.91
C ALA A 381 5.32 11.98 -8.40
N ILE A 382 4.86 13.24 -8.41
CA ILE A 382 3.51 13.60 -7.96
C ILE A 382 2.45 12.92 -8.86
N GLU A 383 2.57 13.08 -10.17
CA GLU A 383 1.60 12.57 -11.14
C GLU A 383 1.57 11.04 -11.19
N ALA A 384 2.73 10.39 -11.14
CA ALA A 384 2.81 8.94 -11.14
C ALA A 384 2.23 8.36 -9.86
N THR A 385 2.47 8.96 -8.69
CA THR A 385 1.86 8.50 -7.43
C THR A 385 0.35 8.69 -7.43
N GLU A 386 -0.15 9.86 -7.82
CA GLU A 386 -1.59 10.14 -7.92
C GLU A 386 -2.28 9.11 -8.83
N GLU A 387 -1.73 8.88 -10.03
CA GLU A 387 -2.29 7.92 -10.98
C GLU A 387 -2.15 6.46 -10.52
N ALA A 388 -1.07 6.08 -9.82
CA ALA A 388 -0.92 4.73 -9.30
C ALA A 388 -2.00 4.39 -8.26
N VAL A 389 -2.32 5.31 -7.35
CA VAL A 389 -3.43 5.12 -6.38
C VAL A 389 -4.76 4.98 -7.11
N VAL A 390 -5.04 5.88 -8.07
CA VAL A 390 -6.29 5.81 -8.86
C VAL A 390 -6.37 4.51 -9.67
N ASN A 391 -5.28 4.05 -10.28
CA ASN A 391 -5.25 2.77 -11.00
C ASN A 391 -5.50 1.58 -10.06
N SER A 392 -5.07 1.64 -8.80
CA SER A 392 -5.39 0.60 -7.80
C SER A 392 -6.90 0.47 -7.56
N LEU A 393 -7.61 1.60 -7.45
CA LEU A 393 -9.07 1.66 -7.27
C LEU A 393 -9.81 1.22 -8.54
N PHE A 394 -9.30 1.61 -9.70
CA PHE A 394 -9.90 1.27 -11.00
C PHE A 394 -9.78 -0.23 -11.29
N ALA A 395 -8.61 -0.82 -11.04
CA ALA A 395 -8.35 -2.24 -11.29
C ALA A 395 -9.01 -3.18 -10.27
N ALA A 396 -9.29 -2.71 -9.06
CA ALA A 396 -9.84 -3.54 -7.99
C ALA A 396 -11.30 -3.96 -8.22
N GLU A 397 -11.63 -5.18 -7.81
CA GLU A 397 -12.98 -5.77 -7.90
C GLU A 397 -13.60 -5.91 -6.50
N SER A 398 -14.92 -5.88 -6.37
CA SER A 398 -15.57 -6.04 -5.06
C SER A 398 -15.15 -7.34 -4.40
N MET A 399 -15.04 -7.34 -3.07
CA MET A 399 -14.52 -8.50 -2.34
C MET A 399 -15.29 -8.74 -1.05
N SER A 400 -15.70 -10.00 -0.88
CA SER A 400 -16.08 -10.55 0.42
C SER A 400 -14.86 -11.21 1.07
N GLY A 401 -14.74 -11.08 2.39
CA GLY A 401 -13.62 -11.58 3.16
C GLY A 401 -13.99 -12.02 4.57
N PHE A 402 -13.00 -11.97 5.46
CA PHE A 402 -13.08 -12.42 6.83
C PHE A 402 -14.30 -11.85 7.59
N LEU A 403 -14.90 -12.68 8.44
CA LEU A 403 -16.14 -12.38 9.18
C LEU A 403 -17.34 -11.99 8.28
N GLY A 404 -17.35 -12.46 7.03
CA GLY A 404 -18.44 -12.18 6.08
C GLY A 404 -18.51 -10.72 5.65
N ARG A 405 -17.45 -9.93 5.86
CA ARG A 405 -17.40 -8.52 5.47
C ARG A 405 -17.32 -8.38 3.97
N PHE A 406 -17.89 -7.29 3.47
CA PHE A 406 -17.90 -6.95 2.06
C PHE A 406 -17.36 -5.54 1.85
N VAL A 407 -16.59 -5.36 0.77
CA VAL A 407 -16.09 -4.06 0.31
C VAL A 407 -16.37 -3.92 -1.19
N PRO A 408 -17.10 -2.89 -1.63
CA PRO A 408 -17.40 -2.69 -3.04
C PRO A 408 -16.19 -2.16 -3.80
N ALA A 409 -16.06 -2.52 -5.08
CA ALA A 409 -15.20 -1.80 -6.00
C ALA A 409 -15.73 -0.39 -6.27
N LEU A 410 -14.84 0.52 -6.69
CA LEU A 410 -15.23 1.86 -7.12
C LEU A 410 -16.22 1.78 -8.31
N PRO A 411 -17.38 2.48 -8.26
CA PRO A 411 -18.38 2.48 -9.33
C PRO A 411 -17.90 3.33 -10.53
N LEU A 412 -17.18 2.71 -11.47
CA LEU A 412 -16.48 3.45 -12.52
C LEU A 412 -17.40 4.27 -13.42
N ASP A 413 -18.60 3.79 -13.72
CA ASP A 413 -19.55 4.51 -14.58
C ASP A 413 -19.98 5.84 -13.93
N GLU A 414 -20.25 5.82 -12.61
CA GLU A 414 -20.59 7.03 -11.85
C GLU A 414 -19.39 7.97 -11.74
N VAL A 415 -18.19 7.43 -11.53
CA VAL A 415 -16.95 8.22 -11.49
C VAL A 415 -16.75 8.93 -12.83
N VAL A 416 -16.82 8.21 -13.95
CA VAL A 416 -16.63 8.80 -15.29
C VAL A 416 -17.70 9.84 -15.59
N ALA A 417 -18.96 9.60 -15.21
CA ALA A 417 -20.03 10.59 -15.33
C ALA A 417 -19.73 11.88 -14.54
N LEU A 418 -19.31 11.75 -13.27
CA LEU A 418 -18.91 12.89 -12.43
C LEU A 418 -17.73 13.68 -13.02
N MET A 419 -16.78 13.00 -13.67
CA MET A 419 -15.66 13.65 -14.35
C MET A 419 -16.12 14.39 -15.63
N GLY A 420 -17.11 13.85 -16.35
CA GLY A 420 -17.68 14.45 -17.56
C GLY A 420 -18.51 15.70 -17.29
N GLU A 421 -19.31 15.70 -16.22
CA GLU A 421 -20.16 16.84 -15.82
C GLU A 421 -19.36 18.13 -15.58
N ARG A 422 -18.15 18.02 -14.99
CA ARG A 422 -17.27 19.17 -14.74
C ARG A 422 -16.41 19.60 -15.92
N SER A 423 -16.31 18.77 -16.97
CA SER A 423 -15.59 19.11 -18.19
C SER A 423 -16.42 19.99 -19.14
N SER A 424 -17.71 20.18 -18.83
CA SER A 424 -18.59 21.12 -19.52
C SER A 424 -18.33 22.55 -19.00
N PRO A 425 -17.91 23.50 -19.84
CA PRO A 425 -17.64 24.86 -19.41
C PRO A 425 -18.97 25.56 -19.09
N GLY A 426 -19.31 25.68 -17.81
CA GLY A 426 -20.51 26.40 -17.37
C GLY A 426 -21.06 25.96 -16.02
N ALA A 427 -20.29 26.10 -14.94
CA ALA A 427 -20.80 26.15 -13.57
C ALA A 427 -19.92 27.07 -12.71
#